data_AF-V9H4Z4-F1
#
_entry.id   AF-V9H4Z4-F1
#
_cell.length_a   1.000
_cell.length_b   1.000
_cell.length_c   1.000
_cell.angle_alpha   90.00
_cell.angle_beta   90.00
_cell.angle_gamma   90.00
#
_symmetry.space_group_name_H-M   'P 1'
#
loop_
_entity.id
_entity.type
_entity.pdbx_description
1 polymer ?
#
loop_
_entity_poly.entity_id
_entity_poly.type
_entity_poly.pdbx_seq_one_letter_code
_entity_poly.pdbx_strand_id
1 'polypeptide(L)' 'MLEKLVLSDQDYDYLAKGIAVGAGIGILLGFFIDNIILTFSACSVIGIISSLGYSFYKKSKSKFN' A
#
# COMPACT_ATOMS: atom_id res chain seq x y z
N MET A 1 12.44 11.05 18.27
CA MET A 1 11.65 11.68 17.17
C MET A 1 11.26 10.67 16.08
N LEU A 2 10.92 9.42 16.45
CA LEU A 2 10.57 8.33 15.54
C LEU A 2 9.17 7.73 15.85
N GLU A 3 8.50 8.30 16.84
CA GLU A 3 7.14 7.93 17.28
C GLU A 3 6.05 8.28 16.26
N LYS A 4 6.32 9.17 15.30
CA LYS A 4 5.35 9.58 14.26
C LYS A 4 5.32 8.68 13.03
N LEU A 5 6.30 7.77 12.88
CA LEU A 5 6.32 6.72 11.86
C LEU A 5 5.83 5.37 12.41
N VAL A 6 5.59 5.27 13.72
CA VAL A 6 4.84 4.17 14.32
C VAL A 6 3.36 4.40 13.98
N LEU A 7 3.06 4.17 12.70
CA LEU A 7 1.76 3.66 12.27
C LEU A 7 1.39 2.52 13.21
N SER A 8 0.13 2.46 13.67
CA SER A 8 -0.30 1.38 14.57
C SER A 8 0.02 0.03 13.92
N ASP A 9 0.31 -1.03 14.67
CA ASP A 9 0.64 -2.35 14.09
C ASP A 9 -0.35 -2.78 13.00
N GLN A 10 -1.63 -2.37 13.15
CA GLN A 10 -2.67 -2.55 12.16
C GLN A 10 -2.38 -1.83 10.83
N ASP A 11 -1.99 -0.56 10.88
CA ASP A 11 -1.66 0.23 9.70
C ASP A 11 -0.44 -0.33 8.95
N TYR A 12 0.51 -0.92 9.68
CA TYR A 12 1.66 -1.60 9.10
C TYR A 12 1.24 -2.90 8.39
N ASP A 13 0.30 -3.66 8.95
CA ASP A 13 -0.29 -4.85 8.32
C ASP A 13 -1.04 -4.49 7.03
N TYR A 14 -1.83 -3.41 7.03
CA TYR A 14 -2.50 -2.92 5.81
C TYR A 14 -1.49 -2.49 4.75
N LEU A 15 -0.43 -1.79 5.14
CA LEU A 15 0.61 -1.35 4.20
C LEU A 15 1.37 -2.54 3.61
N ALA A 16 1.76 -3.49 4.45
CA ALA A 16 2.44 -4.72 4.02
C ALA A 16 1.55 -5.55 3.09
N LYS A 17 0.25 -5.71 3.41
CA LYS A 17 -0.72 -6.37 2.51
C LYS A 17 -0.88 -5.63 1.20
N GLY A 18 -0.99 -4.30 1.22
CA GLY A 18 -1.09 -3.48 0.02
C GLY A 18 0.12 -3.64 -0.89
N ILE A 19 1.33 -3.65 -0.32
CA ILE A 19 2.57 -3.91 -1.05
C ILE A 19 2.61 -5.34 -1.58
N ALA A 20 2.33 -6.35 -0.76
CA ALA A 20 2.38 -7.76 -1.16
C ALA A 20 1.40 -8.06 -2.31
N VAL A 21 0.17 -7.54 -2.22
CA VAL A 21 -0.84 -7.67 -3.27
C VAL A 21 -0.45 -6.88 -4.52
N GLY A 22 0.00 -5.63 -4.37
CA GLY A 22 0.46 -4.80 -5.48
C GLY A 22 1.66 -5.38 -6.21
N ALA A 23 2.62 -5.94 -5.48
CA ALA A 23 3.79 -6.64 -6.00
C ALA A 23 3.38 -7.90 -6.77
N GLY A 24 2.54 -8.76 -6.17
CA GLY A 24 2.07 -9.99 -6.79
C GLY A 24 1.31 -9.74 -8.09
N ILE A 25 0.35 -8.79 -8.05
CA ILE A 25 -0.43 -8.41 -9.24
C ILE A 25 0.46 -7.72 -10.29
N GLY A 26 1.37 -6.84 -9.87
CA GLY A 26 2.26 -6.12 -10.77
C GLY A 26 3.22 -7.03 -11.53
N ILE A 27 3.71 -8.10 -10.88
CA ILE A 27 4.54 -9.12 -11.53
C ILE A 27 3.69 -9.95 -12.51
N LEU A 28 2.50 -10.40 -12.10
CA LEU A 28 1.61 -11.18 -12.96
C LEU A 28 1.19 -10.38 -14.21
N LEU A 29 0.77 -9.13 -14.06
CA LEU A 29 0.43 -8.26 -15.18
C LEU A 29 1.65 -7.93 -16.05
N GLY A 30 2.79 -7.72 -15.40
CA GLY A 30 4.06 -7.43 -16.07
C GLY A 30 4.56 -8.55 -16.95
N PHE A 31 4.28 -9.79 -16.57
CA PHE A 31 4.56 -10.97 -17.38
C PHE A 31 3.76 -10.98 -18.68
N PHE A 32 2.50 -10.53 -18.69
CA PHE A 32 1.69 -10.45 -19.91
C PHE A 32 2.06 -9.26 -20.82
N ILE A 33 2.62 -8.20 -20.24
CA ILE A 33 2.96 -6.96 -20.96
C ILE A 33 4.46 -6.94 -21.35
N ASP A 34 5.20 -8.00 -21.00
CA ASP A 34 6.67 -8.14 -21.19
C ASP A 34 7.48 -7.01 -20.52
N ASN A 35 6.89 -6.33 -19.54
CA ASN A 35 7.51 -5.19 -18.85
C ASN A 35 7.22 -5.22 -17.35
N ILE A 36 7.82 -6.22 -16.69
CA ILE A 36 7.64 -6.53 -15.28
C ILE A 36 8.02 -5.36 -14.38
N ILE A 37 9.13 -4.67 -14.67
CA ILE A 37 9.66 -3.61 -13.81
C ILE A 37 8.68 -2.44 -13.73
N LEU A 38 8.08 -2.08 -14.88
CA LEU A 38 7.19 -0.93 -14.97
C LEU A 38 5.85 -1.18 -14.29
N THR A 39 5.24 -2.35 -14.51
CA THR A 39 3.97 -2.73 -13.85
C THR A 39 4.16 -3.03 -12.36
N PHE A 40 5.26 -3.67 -11.96
CA PHE A 40 5.59 -3.90 -10.56
C PHE A 40 5.70 -2.57 -9.79
N SER A 41 6.45 -1.63 -10.35
CA SER A 41 6.65 -0.32 -9.71
C SER A 41 5.33 0.46 -9.63
N ALA A 42 4.55 0.49 -10.72
CA ALA A 42 3.25 1.16 -10.74
C ALA A 42 2.25 0.55 -9.75
N CYS A 43 2.06 -0.78 -9.77
CA CYS A 43 1.12 -1.45 -8.87
C CYS A 43 1.56 -1.37 -7.40
N SER A 44 2.87 -1.44 -7.11
CA SER A 44 3.37 -1.31 -5.73
C SER A 44 3.13 0.10 -5.18
N VAL A 45 3.39 1.14 -5.98
CA VAL A 45 3.14 2.53 -5.57
C VAL A 45 1.64 2.77 -5.37
N ILE A 46 0.78 2.25 -6.25
CA ILE A 46 -0.68 2.33 -6.07
C ILE A 46 -1.10 1.62 -4.78
N GLY A 47 -0.57 0.42 -4.50
CA GLY A 47 -0.86 -0.33 -3.27
C GLY A 47 -0.46 0.45 -2.00
N ILE A 48 0.69 1.11 -2.01
CA ILE A 48 1.15 1.98 -0.92
C ILE A 48 0.22 3.17 -0.75
N ILE A 49 -0.10 3.89 -1.83
CA ILE A 49 -0.98 5.08 -1.78
C ILE A 49 -2.38 4.71 -1.30
N SER A 50 -2.94 3.60 -1.79
CA SER A 50 -4.26 3.12 -1.35
C SER A 50 -4.27 2.73 0.13
N SER A 51 -3.24 2.03 0.61
CA SER A 51 -3.16 1.65 2.02
C SER A 51 -2.97 2.85 2.94
N LEU A 52 -2.09 3.78 2.57
CA LEU A 52 -1.89 5.02 3.33
C LEU A 52 -3.15 5.89 3.29
N GLY A 53 -3.78 6.05 2.13
CA GLY A 53 -5.02 6.79 1.97
C GLY A 53 -6.15 6.21 2.81
N TYR A 54 -6.28 4.88 2.86
CA TYR A 54 -7.28 4.21 3.69
C TYR A 54 -7.01 4.40 5.20
N SER A 55 -5.75 4.30 5.63
CA SER A 55 -5.35 4.59 7.01
C SER A 55 -5.66 6.04 7.40
N PHE A 56 -5.28 7.02 6.56
CA PHE A 56 -5.60 8.44 6.79
C PHE A 56 -7.10 8.70 6.84
N TYR A 57 -7.87 8.11 5.92
CA TYR A 57 -9.33 8.27 5.88
C TYR A 57 -9.99 7.67 7.13
N LYS A 58 -9.58 6.46 7.53
CA LYS A 58 -10.08 5.78 8.73
C LYS A 58 -9.72 6.53 10.01
N LYS A 59 -8.50 7.07 10.11
CA LYS A 59 -8.05 7.86 11.25
C LYS A 59 -8.78 9.20 11.37
N SER A 60 -9.15 9.81 10.24
CA SER A 60 -9.98 11.03 10.20
C SER A 60 -11.43 10.75 10.65
N LYS A 61 -12.00 9.60 10.28
CA LYS A 61 -13.34 9.18 10.69
C LYS A 61 -13.42 8.80 12.19
N SER A 62 -12.36 8.22 12.76
CA SER A 62 -12.31 7.84 14.17
C SER A 62 -12.18 9.03 15.15
N LYS A 63 -11.89 10.25 14.67
CA LYS A 63 -11.81 11.46 15.51
C LYS A 63 -13.14 12.21 15.61
N PHE A 64 -14.18 11.77 14.90
CA PHE A 64 -15.49 12.44 14.81
C PHE A 64 -16.63 11.60 15.39
N ASN A 65 -16.33 10.61 16.23
CA ASN A 65 -17.31 9.85 17.00
C ASN A 65 -16.94 9.81 18.48
#